data_AF-A0A1G9E8G1-F1
#
_entry.id   AF-A0A1G9E8G1-F1
#
_cell.length_a   1.000
_cell.length_b   1.000
_cell.length_c   1.000
_cell.angle_alpha   90.00
_cell.angle_beta   90.00
_cell.angle_gamma   90.00
#
_symmetry.space_group_name_H-M   'P 1'
#
loop_
_entity.id
_entity.type
_entity.pdbx_description
1 polymer ?
#
loop_
_entity_poly.entity_id
_entity_poly.type
_entity_poly.pdbx_seq_one_letter_code
_entity_poly.pdbx_strand_id
1 'polypeptide(L)'
;MVNRFLPYVFEVESMTEEKYGGEKLEKDKGYHWQNWGITYDELEPYYTKIEKTMGVSGEDKGTNPFWGERSEDFPTPPLLKTPILKLWVFGLSCRNSSNIFMILTILNRIIVWKIYS
;
A
#
# COMPACT_ATOMS: atom_id res chain seq x y z
N MET A 1 13.09 -8.72 3.68
CA MET A 1 11.62 -8.61 3.72
C MET A 1 11.06 -10.00 3.52
N VAL A 2 10.22 -10.47 4.43
CA VAL A 2 9.51 -11.74 4.24
C VAL A 2 8.36 -11.46 3.26
N ASN A 3 8.24 -12.28 2.22
CA ASN A 3 7.16 -12.13 1.26
C ASN A 3 5.87 -12.68 1.88
N ARG A 4 4.88 -11.81 2.14
CA ARG A 4 3.53 -12.20 2.56
C ARG A 4 2.64 -12.30 1.32
N PHE A 5 2.00 -13.44 1.12
CA PHE A 5 0.99 -13.56 0.07
C PHE A 5 -0.24 -12.73 0.43
N LEU A 6 -0.88 -12.12 -0.58
CA LEU A 6 -2.11 -11.35 -0.38
C LEU A 6 -3.28 -12.28 -0.06
N PRO A 7 -4.30 -11.81 0.69
CA PRO A 7 -5.50 -12.60 0.99
C PRO A 7 -6.15 -13.21 -0.26
N TYR A 8 -6.18 -12.45 -1.36
CA TYR A 8 -6.69 -12.88 -2.65
C TYR A 8 -6.03 -14.15 -3.21
N VAL A 9 -4.76 -14.42 -2.90
CA VAL A 9 -4.06 -15.60 -3.43
C VAL A 9 -4.57 -16.89 -2.78
N PHE A 10 -4.98 -16.82 -1.52
CA PHE A 10 -5.51 -17.96 -0.78
C PHE A 10 -6.91 -18.36 -1.23
N GLU A 11 -7.72 -17.36 -1.56
CA GLU A 11 -9.14 -17.49 -1.95
C GLU A 11 -9.36 -17.06 -3.40
N VAL A 12 -8.42 -17.42 -4.27
CA VAL A 12 -8.37 -16.93 -5.64
C VAL A 12 -9.61 -17.31 -6.44
N GLU A 13 -10.16 -18.50 -6.25
CA GLU A 13 -11.31 -18.98 -7.01
C GLU A 13 -12.57 -18.21 -6.60
N SER A 14 -12.86 -18.18 -5.29
CA SER A 14 -14.04 -17.52 -4.74
C SER A 14 -14.03 -16.01 -4.96
N MET A 15 -12.90 -15.33 -4.69
CA MET A 15 -12.80 -13.89 -4.87
C MET A 15 -12.82 -13.47 -6.35
N THR A 16 -12.29 -14.31 -7.26
CA THR A 16 -12.38 -14.03 -8.70
C THR A 16 -13.82 -14.20 -9.19
N GLU A 17 -14.51 -15.25 -8.75
CA GLU A 17 -15.91 -15.49 -9.08
C GLU A 17 -16.81 -14.35 -8.59
N GLU A 18 -16.60 -13.89 -7.35
CA GLU A 18 -17.35 -12.75 -6.79
C GLU A 18 -17.11 -11.46 -7.56
N LYS A 19 -15.85 -11.15 -7.88
CA LYS A 19 -15.47 -9.85 -8.47
C LYS A 19 -15.68 -9.78 -9.98
N TYR A 20 -15.46 -10.87 -10.69
CA TYR A 20 -15.42 -10.91 -12.16
C TYR A 20 -16.42 -11.88 -12.78
N GLY A 21 -17.13 -12.67 -11.98
CA GLY A 21 -18.10 -13.67 -12.43
C GLY A 21 -17.46 -15.03 -12.75
N GLY A 22 -18.20 -16.11 -12.51
CA GLY A 22 -17.74 -17.49 -12.70
C GLY A 22 -17.36 -17.84 -14.14
N GLU A 23 -17.92 -17.14 -15.14
CA GLU A 23 -17.52 -17.27 -16.55
C GLU A 23 -16.02 -17.00 -16.74
N LYS A 24 -15.47 -16.06 -15.97
CA LYS A 24 -14.07 -15.63 -16.13
C LYS A 24 -13.07 -16.69 -15.67
N LEU A 25 -13.50 -17.67 -14.91
CA LEU A 25 -12.67 -18.81 -14.49
C LEU A 25 -12.41 -19.77 -15.66
N GLU A 26 -13.23 -19.74 -16.72
CA GLU A 26 -13.08 -20.57 -17.93
C GLU A 26 -12.83 -22.06 -17.60
N LYS A 27 -13.50 -22.59 -16.58
CA LYS A 27 -13.33 -23.97 -16.10
C LYS A 27 -13.61 -25.01 -17.19
N ASP A 28 -14.51 -24.67 -18.12
CA ASP A 28 -14.85 -25.44 -19.31
C ASP A 28 -13.68 -25.57 -20.31
N LYS A 29 -12.75 -24.60 -20.33
CA LYS A 29 -11.54 -24.63 -21.18
C LYS A 29 -10.38 -25.39 -20.54
N GLY A 30 -10.60 -26.02 -19.38
CA GLY A 30 -9.59 -26.83 -18.69
C GLY A 30 -8.72 -26.06 -17.69
N TYR A 31 -9.10 -24.83 -17.31
CA TYR A 31 -8.41 -24.10 -16.24
C TYR A 31 -8.87 -24.61 -14.86
N HIS A 32 -7.90 -25.02 -14.04
CA HIS A 32 -8.14 -25.51 -12.69
C HIS A 32 -7.81 -24.43 -11.66
N TRP A 33 -8.80 -23.61 -11.33
CA TRP A 33 -8.75 -22.69 -10.20
C TRP A 33 -9.11 -23.43 -8.94
N GLN A 34 -8.34 -23.25 -7.87
CA GLN A 34 -8.59 -23.87 -6.58
C GLN A 34 -8.18 -22.89 -5.47
N ASN A 35 -9.01 -22.83 -4.44
CA ASN A 35 -8.62 -22.19 -3.18
C ASN A 35 -7.58 -23.04 -2.45
N TRP A 36 -6.71 -22.38 -1.68
CA TRP A 36 -5.61 -23.06 -0.98
C TRP A 36 -6.10 -23.87 0.23
N GLY A 37 -7.34 -23.64 0.67
CA GLY A 37 -7.95 -24.35 1.81
C GLY A 37 -7.54 -23.81 3.18
N ILE A 38 -6.81 -22.70 3.22
CA ILE A 38 -6.42 -21.95 4.41
C ILE A 38 -6.63 -20.46 4.15
N THR A 39 -6.94 -19.68 5.17
CA THR A 39 -7.16 -18.23 5.01
C THR A 39 -5.91 -17.44 5.39
N TYR A 40 -5.85 -16.17 4.96
CA TYR A 40 -4.76 -15.28 5.37
C TYR A 40 -4.71 -15.10 6.89
N ASP A 41 -5.86 -14.99 7.53
CA ASP A 41 -5.97 -14.77 8.99
C ASP A 41 -5.42 -15.94 9.80
N GLU A 42 -5.56 -17.17 9.30
CA GLU A 42 -4.97 -18.37 9.91
C GLU A 42 -3.44 -18.37 9.80
N LEU A 43 -2.90 -17.80 8.71
CA LEU A 43 -1.48 -17.77 8.40
C LEU A 43 -0.75 -16.54 8.97
N GLU A 44 -1.47 -15.44 9.23
CA GLU A 44 -0.95 -14.17 9.73
C GLU A 44 -0.06 -14.33 10.96
N PRO A 45 -0.45 -15.09 12.01
CA PRO A 45 0.37 -15.24 13.21
C PRO A 45 1.72 -15.93 12.92
N TYR A 46 1.74 -16.82 11.93
CA TYR A 46 2.97 -17.52 11.52
C TYR A 46 3.89 -16.60 10.73
N TYR A 47 3.36 -15.75 9.86
CA TYR A 47 4.15 -14.72 9.18
C TYR A 47 4.78 -13.76 10.20
N THR A 48 3.99 -13.27 11.15
CA THR A 48 4.47 -12.38 12.22
C THR A 48 5.54 -13.06 13.07
N LYS A 49 5.39 -14.34 13.40
CA LYS A 49 6.41 -15.11 14.13
C LYS A 49 7.73 -15.21 13.36
N ILE A 50 7.68 -15.51 12.06
CA ILE A 50 8.88 -15.61 11.22
C ILE A 50 9.57 -14.26 11.11
N GLU A 51 8.82 -13.18 10.89
CA GLU A 51 9.36 -11.82 10.79
C GLU A 51 10.07 -11.40 12.08
N LYS A 52 9.48 -11.69 13.25
CA LYS A 52 10.11 -11.47 14.56
C LYS A 52 11.37 -12.29 14.76
N THR A 53 11.32 -13.57 14.39
CA THR A 53 12.46 -14.49 14.55
C THR A 53 13.64 -14.09 13.65
N MET A 54 13.36 -13.62 12.44
CA MET A 54 14.39 -13.20 11.48
C MET A 54 14.85 -11.75 11.69
N GLY A 55 14.24 -10.98 12.60
CA GLY A 55 14.59 -9.60 12.86
C GLY A 55 14.33 -8.67 11.67
N VAL A 56 13.17 -8.79 11.02
CA VAL A 56 12.85 -8.00 9.82
C VAL A 56 12.65 -6.52 10.15
N SER A 57 13.31 -5.63 9.40
CA SER A 57 13.13 -4.18 9.53
C SER A 57 12.04 -3.65 8.61
N GLY A 58 11.19 -2.77 9.12
CA GLY A 58 10.14 -2.15 8.31
C GLY A 58 9.32 -1.11 9.07
N GLU A 59 8.40 -0.50 8.34
CA GLU A 59 7.36 0.39 8.85
C GLU A 59 6.07 -0.02 8.13
N ASP A 60 4.98 -0.18 8.88
CA ASP A 60 3.71 -0.69 8.34
C ASP A 60 2.69 0.43 8.10
N LYS A 61 2.64 1.39 9.02
CA LYS A 61 1.59 2.42 9.07
C LYS A 61 1.58 3.29 7.81
N GLY A 62 0.64 3.00 6.90
CA GLY A 62 0.30 3.84 5.76
C GLY A 62 1.36 3.94 4.66
N THR A 63 2.37 3.07 4.68
CA THR A 63 3.50 3.13 3.73
C THR A 63 3.27 2.32 2.47
N ASN A 64 2.54 1.20 2.55
CA ASN A 64 2.28 0.36 1.37
C ASN A 64 0.88 -0.30 1.38
N PRO A 65 -0.04 0.13 0.49
CA PRO A 65 -1.38 -0.46 0.38
C PRO A 65 -1.40 -1.84 -0.30
N PHE A 66 -0.26 -2.30 -0.85
CA PHE A 66 -0.16 -3.55 -1.60
C PHE A 66 0.34 -4.73 -0.76
N TRP A 67 0.50 -4.56 0.55
CA TRP A 67 0.89 -5.64 1.45
C TRP A 67 -0.29 -6.10 2.28
N GLY A 68 -0.29 -7.39 2.65
CA GLY A 68 -1.28 -7.93 3.57
C GLY A 68 -1.20 -7.23 4.93
N GLU A 69 -2.36 -7.14 5.60
CA GLU A 69 -2.49 -6.52 6.90
C GLU A 69 -1.62 -7.24 7.94
N ARG A 70 -1.08 -6.47 8.89
CA ARG A 70 -0.27 -6.98 9.99
C ARG A 70 -1.01 -6.73 11.29
N SER A 71 -1.07 -7.77 12.12
CA SER A 71 -1.61 -7.63 13.48
C SER A 71 -0.62 -6.88 14.40
N GLU A 72 0.67 -6.93 14.10
CA GLU A 72 1.74 -6.36 14.90
C GLU A 72 2.77 -5.59 14.07
N ASP A 73 3.37 -4.57 14.68
CA ASP A 73 4.45 -3.79 14.07
C ASP A 73 5.72 -4.64 13.85
N PHE A 74 6.57 -4.22 12.92
CA PHE A 74 7.87 -4.88 12.66
C PHE A 74 8.77 -4.90 13.90
N PRO A 75 9.58 -5.95 14.09
CA PRO A 75 10.46 -6.07 15.25
C PRO A 75 11.58 -5.01 15.28
N THR A 76 11.95 -4.47 14.12
CA THR A 76 12.99 -3.42 14.02
C THR A 76 12.52 -2.26 13.13
N PRO A 77 12.93 -1.02 13.44
CA PRO A 77 12.53 0.15 12.66
C PRO A 77 13.11 0.13 11.24
N PRO A 78 12.58 0.96 10.31
CA PRO A 78 13.09 1.04 8.95
C PRO A 78 14.54 1.53 8.93
N LEU A 79 15.27 1.12 7.88
CA LEU A 79 16.66 1.51 7.67
C LEU A 79 16.80 3.03 7.42
N LEU A 80 17.99 3.54 7.74
CA LEU A 80 18.33 4.93 7.46
C LEU A 80 18.27 5.21 5.96
N LYS A 81 17.53 6.25 5.59
CA LYS A 81 17.47 6.74 4.21
C LYS A 81 18.83 7.32 3.81
N THR A 82 19.31 6.94 2.62
CA THR A 82 20.50 7.55 2.02
C THR A 82 20.25 9.04 1.72
N PRO A 83 21.29 9.87 1.61
CA PRO A 83 21.12 11.31 1.34
C PRO A 83 20.28 11.60 0.09
N ILE A 84 20.45 10.82 -0.98
CA ILE A 84 19.66 10.97 -2.21
C ILE A 84 18.16 10.68 -1.99
N LEU A 85 17.82 9.67 -1.19
CA LEU A 85 16.42 9.36 -0.86
C LEU A 85 15.79 10.46 0.01
N LYS A 86 16.57 11.08 0.92
CA LYS A 86 16.11 12.24 1.69
C LYS A 86 15.78 13.42 0.78
N LEU A 87 16.63 13.70 -0.22
CA LEU A 87 16.39 14.76 -1.21
C LEU A 87 15.14 14.48 -2.06
N TRP A 88 14.92 13.23 -2.47
CA TRP A 88 13.72 12.84 -3.22
C TRP A 88 12.43 13.05 -2.41
N VAL A 89 12.39 12.57 -1.17
CA VAL A 89 11.23 12.75 -0.28
C VAL A 89 10.96 14.24 -0.03
N PHE A 90 12.01 15.03 0.20
CA PHE A 90 11.90 16.47 0.34
C PHE A 90 11.34 17.15 -0.92
N GLY A 91 11.88 16.81 -2.10
CA GLY A 91 11.41 17.35 -3.38
C GLY A 91 9.94 17.02 -3.68
N LEU A 92 9.48 15.80 -3.36
CA LEU A 92 8.07 15.41 -3.49
C LEU A 92 7.16 16.21 -2.54
N SER A 93 7.61 16.46 -1.30
CA SER A 93 6.88 17.32 -0.36
C SER A 93 6.74 18.74 -0.91
N CYS A 94 7.81 19.30 -1.48
CA CYS A 94 7.77 20.63 -2.12
C CYS A 94 6.82 20.67 -3.32
N ARG A 95 6.74 19.59 -4.11
CA ARG A 95 5.81 19.49 -5.25
C ARG A 95 4.35 19.52 -4.81
N ASN A 96 3.99 18.83 -3.72
CA ASN A 96 2.63 18.89 -3.18
C ASN A 96 2.28 20.27 -2.58
N SER A 97 3.27 21.03 -2.10
CA SER A 97 3.06 22.43 -1.66
C SER A 97 2.97 23.46 -2.79
N SER A 98 3.15 23.07 -4.06
CA SER A 98 2.94 23.97 -5.21
C SER A 98 1.51 24.54 -5.27
N ASN A 99 0.53 23.84 -4.68
CA ASN A 99 -0.83 24.33 -4.51
C ASN A 99 -0.92 25.57 -3.61
N ILE A 100 -0.05 25.70 -2.61
CA ILE A 100 -0.01 26.88 -1.73
C ILE A 100 0.48 28.12 -2.49
N PHE A 101 1.45 27.98 -3.40
CA PHE A 101 1.92 29.11 -4.22
C PHE A 101 0.85 29.60 -5.21
N MET A 102 0.09 28.66 -5.79
CA MET A 102 -1.04 28.97 -6.68
C MET A 102 -2.20 29.63 -5.91
N ILE A 103 -2.56 29.11 -4.73
CA ILE A 103 -3.57 29.72 -3.85
C ILE A 103 -3.14 31.11 -3.39
N LEU A 104 -1.87 31.30 -3.01
CA LEU A 104 -1.34 32.61 -2.63
C LEU A 104 -1.37 33.61 -3.80
N THR A 105 -1.11 33.16 -5.03
CA THR A 105 -1.17 34.02 -6.23
C THR A 105 -2.61 34.42 -6.56
N ILE A 106 -3.57 33.50 -6.42
CA ILE A 106 -5.00 33.76 -6.60
C ILE A 106 -5.50 34.73 -5.52
N LEU A 107 -5.16 34.49 -4.25
CA LEU A 107 -5.51 35.39 -3.15
C LEU A 107 -4.92 36.79 -3.31
N ASN A 108 -3.65 36.90 -3.75
CA ASN A 108 -3.04 38.20 -4.03
C ASN A 108 -3.78 38.93 -5.16
N ARG A 109 -4.19 38.23 -6.21
CA ARG A 109 -5.00 38.80 -7.29
C ARG A 109 -6.38 39.28 -6.82
N ILE A 110 -7.06 38.53 -5.94
CA ILE A 110 -8.37 38.92 -5.37
C ILE A 110 -8.22 40.15 -4.47
N ILE A 111 -7.19 40.19 -3.62
CA ILE A 111 -6.92 41.31 -2.72
C ILE A 111 -6.61 42.57 -3.53
N VAL A 112 -5.75 42.47 -4.55
CA VAL A 112 -5.45 43.59 -5.45
C VAL A 112 -6.72 44.05 -6.16
N TRP A 113 -7.53 43.15 -6.72
CA TRP A 113 -8.79 43.54 -7.37
C TRP A 113 -9.77 44.26 -6.44
N LYS A 114 -9.85 43.84 -5.17
CA LYS A 114 -10.72 44.45 -4.15
C LYS A 114 -10.23 45.80 -3.62
N ILE A 115 -8.95 46.11 -3.80
CA ILE A 115 -8.36 47.42 -3.45
C ILE A 115 -8.54 48.43 -4.60
N TYR A 116 -8.61 47.97 -5.83
CA TYR A 116 -8.68 48.81 -7.04
C TYR A 116 -10.07 48.82 -7.74
N SER A 117 -11.12 48.33 -7.07
CA SER A 117 -12.53 48.42 -7.48
C SER A 117 -13.34 49.17 -6.43
#